data_AF-A0A938CS61-F1
#
_entry.id   AF-A0A938CS61-F1
#
_cell.length_a   1.000
_cell.length_b   1.000
_cell.length_c   1.000
_cell.angle_alpha   90.00
_cell.angle_beta   90.00
_cell.angle_gamma   90.00
#
_symmetry.space_group_name_H-M   'P 1'
#
loop_
_entity.id
_entity.type
_entity.pdbx_description
1 polymer ?
#
loop_
_entity_poly.entity_id
_entity_poly.type
_entity_poly.pdbx_seq_one_letter_code
_entity_poly.pdbx_strand_id
1 'polypeptide(L)'
;MATCTIPAIPNKDVSGDNLYAPRICNQPFIDWAWSAHGFSKKYWDDGFGYEAVCNNNLPLCRTLSGIWLLNYSADDYWNEQWSNNILHWGRRYVRNQIDDLRAKCGDGSAIATAFSGFLGIGRRVELYLGFFYSSNVPARAETLVHEARHMGGKSHNANFPPGSAYGAGRSGADSSWGYNGAWMYGALYLWWFYADGRRTTAALRQSARQRANFVIDNAFATHPGFTIS
;
A
#
# COMPACT_ATOMS: atom_id res chain seq x y z
N MET A 1 22.36 -12.70 2.97
CA MET A 1 20.98 -12.18 2.94
C MET A 1 20.33 -12.52 4.27
N ALA A 2 19.59 -11.59 4.88
CA ALA A 2 18.78 -11.94 6.04
C ALA A 2 17.72 -12.94 5.60
N THR A 3 17.69 -14.11 6.24
CA THR A 3 16.62 -15.09 6.07
C THR A 3 15.51 -14.73 7.05
N CYS A 4 14.27 -14.82 6.59
CA CYS A 4 13.10 -14.65 7.44
C CYS A 4 12.09 -15.76 7.19
N THR A 5 11.28 -16.03 8.21
CA THR A 5 10.24 -17.04 8.14
C THR A 5 8.91 -16.38 7.82
N ILE A 6 8.17 -16.98 6.89
CA ILE A 6 6.79 -16.59 6.63
C ILE A 6 6.00 -16.77 7.94
N PRO A 7 5.36 -15.72 8.48
CA PRO A 7 4.53 -15.84 9.67
C PRO A 7 3.28 -16.67 9.37
N ALA A 8 2.45 -16.91 10.41
CA ALA A 8 1.16 -17.56 10.22
C ALA A 8 0.34 -16.82 9.14
N ILE A 9 -0.17 -17.57 8.17
CA ILE A 9 -0.93 -17.01 7.05
C ILE A 9 -2.28 -16.52 7.59
N PRO A 10 -2.63 -15.24 7.41
CA PRO A 10 -3.92 -14.72 7.87
C PRO A 10 -5.08 -15.36 7.09
N ASN A 11 -6.29 -15.30 7.65
CA ASN A 11 -7.48 -15.75 6.95
C ASN A 11 -7.62 -15.01 5.61
N LYS A 12 -7.53 -15.76 4.51
CA LYS A 12 -7.45 -15.23 3.14
C LYS A 12 -8.76 -14.69 2.59
N ASP A 13 -9.89 -15.03 3.20
CA ASP A 13 -11.18 -14.44 2.87
C ASP A 13 -11.33 -13.07 3.56
N VAL A 14 -10.91 -12.97 4.82
CA VAL A 14 -10.92 -11.72 5.59
C VAL A 14 -9.92 -10.71 5.00
N SER A 15 -8.72 -11.16 4.63
CA SER A 15 -7.71 -10.29 4.03
C SER A 15 -8.05 -9.88 2.58
N GLY A 16 -8.93 -10.62 1.92
CA GLY A 16 -9.27 -10.45 0.50
C GLY A 16 -8.34 -11.19 -0.48
N ASP A 17 -7.35 -11.92 0.01
CA ASP A 17 -6.39 -12.66 -0.83
C ASP A 17 -7.08 -13.71 -1.73
N ASN A 18 -8.13 -14.38 -1.26
CA ASN A 18 -8.89 -15.34 -2.08
C ASN A 18 -9.73 -14.66 -3.18
N LEU A 19 -10.16 -13.41 -2.97
CA LEU A 19 -10.92 -12.65 -3.96
C LEU A 19 -10.04 -12.17 -5.12
N TYR A 20 -8.82 -11.72 -4.82
CA TYR A 20 -7.95 -11.06 -5.79
C TYR A 20 -6.91 -11.97 -6.41
N ALA A 21 -6.44 -13.02 -5.73
CA ALA A 21 -5.41 -13.91 -6.26
C ALA A 21 -5.76 -14.53 -7.64
N PRO A 22 -7.00 -15.01 -7.88
CA PRO A 22 -7.36 -15.50 -9.21
C PRO A 22 -7.31 -14.42 -10.29
N ARG A 23 -7.55 -13.15 -9.92
CA ARG A 23 -7.55 -12.02 -10.86
C ARG A 23 -6.15 -11.58 -11.25
N ILE A 24 -5.17 -11.76 -10.36
CA ILE A 24 -3.76 -11.43 -10.65
C ILE A 24 -3.04 -12.55 -11.38
N CYS A 25 -3.58 -13.78 -11.38
CA CYS A 25 -3.00 -14.92 -12.08
C CYS A 25 -3.29 -14.85 -13.58
N ASN A 26 -2.83 -13.76 -14.19
CA ASN A 26 -3.00 -13.40 -15.58
C ASN A 26 -1.65 -12.84 -16.06
N GLN A 27 -0.99 -13.56 -16.98
CA GLN A 27 0.36 -13.20 -17.41
C GLN A 27 0.47 -11.76 -17.95
N PRO A 28 -0.46 -11.25 -18.78
CA PRO A 28 -0.45 -9.85 -19.20
C PRO A 28 -0.46 -8.84 -18.05
N PHE A 29 -1.24 -9.08 -16.99
CA PHE A 29 -1.24 -8.22 -15.80
C PHE A 29 0.09 -8.32 -15.04
N ILE A 30 0.64 -9.53 -14.90
CA ILE A 30 1.92 -9.76 -14.23
C ILE A 30 3.03 -9.01 -14.97
N ASP A 31 3.18 -9.21 -16.28
CA ASP A 31 4.21 -8.56 -17.10
C ASP A 31 4.11 -7.03 -17.04
N TRP A 32 2.88 -6.52 -17.13
CA TRP A 32 2.62 -5.09 -16.98
C TRP A 32 3.01 -4.58 -15.60
N ALA A 33 2.63 -5.25 -14.52
CA ALA A 33 2.94 -4.83 -13.16
C ALA A 33 4.44 -4.86 -12.89
N TRP A 34 5.14 -5.86 -13.42
CA TRP A 34 6.59 -5.99 -13.35
C TRP A 34 7.29 -4.80 -14.00
N SER A 35 6.87 -4.45 -15.21
CA SER A 35 7.41 -3.30 -15.95
C SER A 35 7.06 -1.97 -15.26
N ALA A 36 5.79 -1.78 -14.88
CA ALA A 36 5.29 -0.53 -14.32
C ALA A 36 5.86 -0.17 -12.95
N HIS A 37 6.37 -1.15 -12.20
CA HIS A 37 6.86 -0.97 -10.82
C HIS A 37 8.29 -1.48 -10.61
N GLY A 38 9.02 -1.77 -11.69
CA GLY A 38 10.43 -2.15 -11.67
C GLY A 38 10.76 -3.38 -10.84
N PHE A 39 9.93 -4.43 -10.94
CA PHE A 39 10.22 -5.69 -10.28
C PHE A 39 11.49 -6.33 -10.87
N SER A 40 12.25 -7.01 -10.02
CA SER A 40 13.44 -7.76 -10.43
C SER A 40 13.52 -9.09 -9.69
N LYS A 41 13.80 -10.18 -10.42
CA LYS A 41 13.88 -11.55 -9.87
C LYS A 41 14.66 -11.61 -8.56
N LYS A 42 15.83 -10.97 -8.49
CA LYS A 42 16.72 -10.99 -7.31
C LYS A 42 16.10 -10.50 -5.99
N TYR A 43 14.96 -9.79 -6.04
CA TYR A 43 14.25 -9.32 -4.84
C TYR A 43 12.97 -10.09 -4.56
N TRP A 44 12.52 -10.92 -5.49
CA TRP A 44 11.25 -11.64 -5.42
C TRP A 44 11.43 -13.16 -5.46
N ASP A 45 12.66 -13.64 -5.64
CA ASP A 45 13.06 -15.05 -5.53
C ASP A 45 13.26 -15.47 -4.06
N ASP A 46 13.88 -16.62 -3.80
CA ASP A 46 14.25 -17.10 -2.46
C ASP A 46 13.06 -17.18 -1.48
N GLY A 47 11.90 -17.62 -1.98
CA GLY A 47 10.68 -17.77 -1.20
C GLY A 47 9.76 -16.53 -1.18
N PHE A 48 10.14 -15.43 -1.84
CA PHE A 48 9.24 -14.28 -2.02
C PHE A 48 8.19 -14.49 -3.13
N GLY A 49 8.32 -15.54 -3.93
CA GLY A 49 7.25 -16.04 -4.82
C GLY A 49 7.45 -15.84 -6.32
N TYR A 50 8.66 -15.48 -6.78
CA TYR A 50 8.98 -15.35 -8.21
C TYR A 50 8.57 -16.56 -9.05
N GLU A 51 8.97 -17.76 -8.63
CA GLU A 51 8.65 -19.02 -9.34
C GLU A 51 7.19 -19.50 -9.11
N ALA A 52 6.43 -18.80 -8.27
CA ALA A 52 5.07 -19.19 -7.87
C ALA A 52 4.17 -17.96 -7.69
N VAL A 53 4.14 -17.08 -8.70
CA VAL A 53 3.48 -15.76 -8.67
C VAL A 53 2.01 -15.81 -8.26
N CYS A 54 1.29 -16.88 -8.62
CA CYS A 54 -0.12 -17.05 -8.29
C CYS A 54 -0.38 -17.66 -6.90
N ASN A 55 0.66 -18.03 -6.16
CA ASN A 55 0.50 -18.58 -4.82
C ASN A 55 0.23 -17.47 -3.80
N ASN A 56 -1.02 -17.32 -3.38
CA ASN A 56 -1.45 -16.29 -2.43
C ASN A 56 -1.02 -16.52 -0.97
N ASN A 57 -0.22 -17.55 -0.73
CA ASN A 57 0.55 -17.69 0.51
C ASN A 57 1.88 -16.92 0.46
N LEU A 58 2.34 -16.50 -0.72
CA LEU A 58 3.66 -15.89 -0.92
C LEU A 58 3.60 -14.36 -1.11
N PRO A 59 4.67 -13.64 -0.77
CA PRO A 59 4.74 -12.17 -0.83
C PRO A 59 4.40 -11.55 -2.20
N LEU A 60 4.85 -12.16 -3.30
CA LEU A 60 4.65 -11.61 -4.64
C LEU A 60 3.16 -11.56 -5.02
N CYS A 61 2.43 -12.66 -4.86
CA CYS A 61 0.98 -12.71 -5.11
C CYS A 61 0.22 -11.68 -4.27
N ARG A 62 0.63 -11.54 -3.00
CA ARG A 62 0.04 -10.59 -2.04
C ARG A 62 0.28 -9.14 -2.45
N THR A 63 1.46 -8.83 -2.97
CA THR A 63 1.80 -7.50 -3.52
C THR A 63 0.99 -7.20 -4.77
N LEU A 64 0.96 -8.14 -5.71
CA LEU A 64 0.20 -8.01 -6.95
C LEU A 64 -1.31 -7.83 -6.68
N SER A 65 -1.85 -8.44 -5.63
CA SER A 65 -3.24 -8.22 -5.22
C SER A 65 -3.52 -6.76 -4.82
N GLY A 66 -2.59 -6.13 -4.10
CA GLY A 66 -2.67 -4.69 -3.77
C GLY A 66 -2.56 -3.80 -5.01
N ILE A 67 -1.65 -4.12 -5.93
CA ILE A 67 -1.51 -3.43 -7.22
C ILE A 67 -2.79 -3.59 -8.05
N TRP A 68 -3.37 -4.78 -8.11
CA TRP A 68 -4.61 -5.02 -8.83
C TRP A 68 -5.74 -4.17 -8.24
N LEU A 69 -5.88 -4.16 -6.92
CA LEU A 69 -6.89 -3.35 -6.25
C LEU A 69 -6.75 -1.86 -6.61
N LEU A 70 -5.52 -1.34 -6.54
CA LEU A 70 -5.23 0.04 -6.88
C LEU A 70 -5.64 0.39 -8.33
N ASN A 71 -5.50 -0.55 -9.26
CA ASN A 71 -5.73 -0.30 -10.69
C ASN A 71 -7.17 -0.53 -11.15
N TYR A 72 -7.99 -1.28 -10.42
CA TYR A 72 -9.29 -1.74 -10.92
C TYR A 72 -10.45 -1.49 -9.96
N SER A 73 -10.27 -0.77 -8.85
CA SER A 73 -11.35 -0.60 -7.86
C SER A 73 -12.45 0.39 -8.28
N ALA A 74 -12.12 1.39 -9.10
CA ALA A 74 -13.09 2.32 -9.67
C ALA A 74 -13.91 1.65 -10.78
N ASP A 75 -15.13 2.15 -11.03
CA ASP A 75 -15.98 1.64 -12.13
C ASP A 75 -15.38 1.98 -13.49
N ASP A 76 -15.06 3.26 -13.68
CA ASP A 76 -14.31 3.81 -14.82
C ASP A 76 -12.82 3.92 -14.47
N TYR A 77 -12.19 2.77 -14.22
CA TYR A 77 -10.78 2.69 -13.83
C TYR A 77 -9.79 3.11 -14.92
N TRP A 78 -10.25 3.37 -16.15
CA TRP A 78 -9.43 3.91 -17.24
C TRP A 78 -9.31 5.43 -17.19
N ASN A 79 -10.28 6.10 -16.57
CA ASN A 79 -10.24 7.54 -16.37
C ASN A 79 -9.32 7.88 -15.20
N GLU A 80 -8.08 8.26 -15.49
CA GLU A 80 -7.05 8.66 -14.51
C GLU A 80 -6.92 10.20 -14.39
N GLN A 81 -7.99 10.96 -14.63
CA GLN A 81 -7.95 12.43 -14.55
C GLN A 81 -7.72 12.91 -13.11
N TRP A 82 -6.84 13.90 -12.95
CA TRP A 82 -6.51 14.49 -11.65
C TRP A 82 -7.68 15.25 -10.99
N SER A 83 -8.68 15.66 -11.77
CA SER A 83 -9.91 16.28 -11.28
C SER A 83 -10.86 15.28 -10.62
N ASN A 84 -10.64 13.98 -10.81
CA ASN A 84 -11.43 12.94 -10.19
C ASN A 84 -10.88 12.60 -8.79
N ASN A 85 -11.55 11.70 -8.07
CA ASN A 85 -11.06 11.22 -6.78
C ASN A 85 -9.84 10.29 -6.93
N ILE A 86 -9.15 10.04 -5.82
CA ILE A 86 -7.90 9.25 -5.80
C ILE A 86 -8.07 7.80 -6.24
N LEU A 87 -9.27 7.23 -6.21
CA LEU A 87 -9.50 5.87 -6.71
C LEU A 87 -9.24 5.78 -8.21
N HIS A 88 -9.36 6.90 -8.92
CA HIS A 88 -9.11 7.06 -10.34
C HIS A 88 -7.66 7.42 -10.65
N TRP A 89 -7.15 8.54 -10.14
CA TRP A 89 -5.79 9.00 -10.47
C TRP A 89 -4.69 8.30 -9.66
N GLY A 90 -5.01 7.69 -8.52
CA GLY A 90 -4.05 7.09 -7.59
C GLY A 90 -3.17 6.03 -8.23
N ARG A 91 -3.75 5.19 -9.11
CA ARG A 91 -3.00 4.20 -9.90
C ARG A 91 -1.91 4.84 -10.76
N ARG A 92 -2.23 5.94 -11.45
CA ARG A 92 -1.25 6.69 -12.25
C ARG A 92 -0.17 7.28 -11.36
N TYR A 93 -0.57 7.88 -10.25
CA TYR A 93 0.36 8.47 -9.31
C TYR A 93 1.37 7.45 -8.81
N VAL A 94 0.93 6.29 -8.31
CA VAL A 94 1.82 5.24 -7.82
C VAL A 94 2.77 4.73 -8.91
N ARG A 95 2.29 4.48 -10.14
CA ARG A 95 3.17 4.06 -11.25
C ARG A 95 4.22 5.10 -11.62
N ASN A 96 3.86 6.38 -11.57
CA ASN A 96 4.82 7.45 -11.85
C ASN A 96 5.88 7.62 -10.75
N GLN A 97 5.57 7.18 -9.52
CA GLN A 97 6.43 7.41 -8.36
C GLN A 97 7.23 6.18 -7.93
N ILE A 98 6.75 4.96 -8.20
CA ILE A 98 7.40 3.72 -7.80
C ILE A 98 7.84 2.94 -9.04
N ASP A 99 9.14 2.92 -9.26
CA ASP A 99 9.84 2.31 -10.40
C ASP A 99 10.90 1.27 -9.98
N ASP A 100 10.99 0.93 -8.69
CA ASP A 100 11.83 -0.13 -8.12
C ASP A 100 11.20 -0.64 -6.81
N LEU A 101 10.36 -1.67 -6.91
CA LEU A 101 9.67 -2.29 -5.80
C LEU A 101 10.34 -3.60 -5.40
N ARG A 102 10.78 -3.69 -4.14
CA ARG A 102 11.60 -4.81 -3.64
C ARG A 102 10.95 -5.49 -2.47
N ALA A 103 11.02 -6.82 -2.40
CA ALA A 103 10.69 -7.54 -1.18
C ALA A 103 11.92 -7.73 -0.29
N LYS A 104 11.70 -7.60 1.02
CA LYS A 104 12.70 -7.74 2.07
C LYS A 104 12.05 -8.34 3.31
N CYS A 105 12.85 -8.88 4.21
CA CYS A 105 12.36 -9.36 5.51
C CYS A 105 11.93 -8.20 6.43
N GLY A 106 12.69 -7.10 6.41
CA GLY A 106 12.58 -6.04 7.42
C GLY A 106 13.13 -6.51 8.77
N ASP A 107 13.08 -5.62 9.75
CA ASP A 107 13.45 -5.87 11.15
C ASP A 107 12.24 -5.91 12.09
N GLY A 108 11.03 -5.79 11.53
CA GLY A 108 9.77 -5.73 12.27
C GLY A 108 9.35 -4.32 12.71
N SER A 109 10.16 -3.29 12.46
CA SER A 109 9.84 -1.90 12.85
C SER A 109 8.93 -1.17 11.85
N ALA A 110 8.91 -1.60 10.59
CA ALA A 110 8.16 -0.98 9.51
C ALA A 110 7.46 -2.02 8.62
N ILE A 111 6.39 -1.60 7.96
CA ILE A 111 5.68 -2.42 6.95
C ILE A 111 6.25 -2.22 5.54
N ALA A 112 6.76 -1.02 5.26
CA ALA A 112 7.44 -0.65 4.02
C ALA A 112 8.37 0.55 4.30
N THR A 113 9.28 0.85 3.37
CA THR A 113 10.11 2.05 3.43
C THR A 113 10.48 2.54 2.03
N ALA A 114 10.18 3.82 1.79
CA ALA A 114 10.67 4.59 0.66
C ALA A 114 12.08 5.12 0.88
N PHE A 115 12.95 4.94 -0.13
CA PHE A 115 14.28 5.53 -0.18
C PHE A 115 14.33 6.50 -1.35
N SER A 116 14.51 7.79 -1.08
CA SER A 116 14.58 8.82 -2.13
C SER A 116 15.82 8.71 -3.03
N GLY A 117 16.86 8.01 -2.55
CA GLY A 117 18.16 7.98 -3.19
C GLY A 117 18.92 9.30 -3.07
N PHE A 118 20.10 9.38 -3.69
CA PHE A 118 20.88 10.62 -3.83
C PHE A 118 20.84 11.06 -5.30
N LEU A 119 20.39 12.29 -5.57
CA LEU A 119 20.17 12.80 -6.93
C LEU A 119 19.30 11.87 -7.81
N GLY A 120 18.33 11.18 -7.20
CA GLY A 120 17.45 10.21 -7.86
C GLY A 120 18.06 8.81 -8.07
N ILE A 121 19.34 8.61 -7.77
CA ILE A 121 20.01 7.30 -7.89
C ILE A 121 19.78 6.50 -6.61
N GLY A 122 19.38 5.23 -6.78
CA GLY A 122 19.09 4.31 -5.65
C GLY A 122 17.69 4.48 -5.06
N ARG A 123 16.84 5.24 -5.75
CA ARG A 123 15.43 5.44 -5.47
C ARG A 123 14.69 4.11 -5.53
N ARG A 124 13.96 3.74 -4.45
CA ARG A 124 13.26 2.44 -4.35
C ARG A 124 12.24 2.43 -3.23
N VAL A 125 11.34 1.46 -3.27
CA VAL A 125 10.45 1.11 -2.15
C VAL A 125 10.74 -0.34 -1.75
N GLU A 126 10.97 -0.56 -0.45
CA GLU A 126 11.11 -1.89 0.13
C GLU A 126 9.83 -2.27 0.89
N LEU A 127 9.34 -3.49 0.66
CA LEU A 127 8.15 -4.06 1.29
C LEU A 127 8.58 -5.18 2.24
N TYR A 128 8.02 -5.19 3.45
CA TYR A 128 8.41 -6.10 4.53
C TYR A 128 7.29 -7.07 4.92
N LEU A 129 7.60 -8.02 5.82
CA LEU A 129 6.65 -9.06 6.25
C LEU A 129 5.31 -8.51 6.73
N GLY A 130 5.31 -7.35 7.42
CA GLY A 130 4.08 -6.69 7.85
C GLY A 130 3.15 -6.30 6.69
N PHE A 131 3.71 -5.82 5.57
CA PHE A 131 2.92 -5.52 4.38
C PHE A 131 2.30 -6.79 3.76
N PHE A 132 3.03 -7.90 3.72
CA PHE A 132 2.51 -9.13 3.11
C PHE A 132 1.46 -9.83 3.98
N TYR A 133 1.70 -9.90 5.30
CA TYR A 133 0.97 -10.83 6.19
C TYR A 133 0.14 -10.17 7.29
N SER A 134 0.36 -8.89 7.60
CA SER A 134 -0.43 -8.15 8.60
C SER A 134 -1.46 -7.20 7.97
N SER A 135 -1.40 -7.02 6.65
CA SER A 135 -2.30 -6.14 5.90
C SER A 135 -3.28 -6.92 5.03
N ASN A 136 -4.55 -6.50 5.07
CA ASN A 136 -5.53 -6.88 4.04
C ASN A 136 -5.20 -6.17 2.71
N VAL A 137 -5.86 -6.59 1.62
CA VAL A 137 -5.56 -6.04 0.28
C VAL A 137 -5.77 -4.53 0.17
N PRO A 138 -6.84 -3.92 0.73
CA PRO A 138 -6.98 -2.45 0.79
C PRO A 138 -5.83 -1.73 1.51
N ALA A 139 -5.37 -2.25 2.65
CA ALA A 139 -4.24 -1.68 3.38
C ALA A 139 -2.92 -1.83 2.62
N ARG A 140 -2.73 -2.90 1.83
CA ARG A 140 -1.57 -3.00 0.92
C ARG A 140 -1.61 -1.92 -0.17
N ALA A 141 -2.77 -1.67 -0.76
CA ALA A 141 -2.92 -0.59 -1.73
C ALA A 141 -2.70 0.79 -1.10
N GLU A 142 -3.19 1.02 0.13
CA GLU A 142 -2.87 2.20 0.95
C GLU A 142 -1.37 2.36 1.13
N THR A 143 -0.64 1.29 1.53
CA THR A 143 0.81 1.35 1.70
C THR A 143 1.51 1.77 0.41
N LEU A 144 1.10 1.23 -0.76
CA LEU A 144 1.70 1.63 -2.03
C LEU A 144 1.45 3.11 -2.35
N VAL A 145 0.26 3.63 -2.05
CA VAL A 145 -0.06 5.07 -2.19
C VAL A 145 0.75 5.93 -1.22
N HIS A 146 0.91 5.47 0.02
CA HIS A 146 1.70 6.12 1.06
C HIS A 146 3.17 6.23 0.64
N GLU A 147 3.80 5.11 0.28
CA GLU A 147 5.20 5.12 -0.14
C GLU A 147 5.39 5.94 -1.43
N ALA A 148 4.47 5.86 -2.40
CA ALA A 148 4.50 6.72 -3.58
C ALA A 148 4.51 8.22 -3.23
N ARG A 149 3.85 8.61 -2.14
CA ARG A 149 3.85 10.00 -1.68
C ARG A 149 5.20 10.42 -1.12
N HIS A 150 5.88 9.54 -0.39
CA HIS A 150 7.29 9.75 -0.01
C HIS A 150 8.20 9.90 -1.23
N MET A 151 8.05 9.01 -2.22
CA MET A 151 8.80 9.06 -3.48
C MET A 151 8.54 10.35 -4.27
N GLY A 152 7.34 10.92 -4.14
CA GLY A 152 6.94 12.21 -4.70
C GLY A 152 7.44 13.44 -3.91
N GLY A 153 8.38 13.27 -2.98
CA GLY A 153 9.06 14.37 -2.28
C GLY A 153 8.35 14.86 -1.02
N LYS A 154 7.42 14.08 -0.45
CA LYS A 154 6.70 14.44 0.78
C LYS A 154 6.95 13.42 1.87
N SER A 155 7.93 13.73 2.73
CA SER A 155 8.18 12.99 3.97
C SER A 155 7.10 13.27 5.02
N HIS A 156 7.17 12.59 6.14
CA HIS A 156 6.51 13.05 7.37
C HIS A 156 7.23 14.29 7.91
N ASN A 157 6.50 15.13 8.65
CA ASN A 157 7.02 16.39 9.18
C ASN A 157 6.65 16.66 10.65
N ALA A 158 6.11 15.66 11.36
CA ALA A 158 5.74 15.79 12.75
C ALA A 158 5.92 14.47 13.52
N ASN A 159 5.75 14.57 14.84
CA ASN A 159 5.69 13.43 15.73
C ASN A 159 4.24 12.92 15.87
N PHE A 160 4.08 11.62 16.08
CA PHE A 160 2.77 11.02 16.36
C PHE A 160 2.14 11.61 17.62
N PRO A 161 0.81 11.83 17.62
CA PRO A 161 0.09 12.44 18.73
C PRO A 161 0.11 11.54 19.98
N PRO A 162 -0.21 12.10 21.17
CA PRO A 162 -0.43 11.31 22.38
C PRO A 162 -1.43 10.17 22.14
N GLY A 163 -1.14 8.97 22.65
CA GLY A 163 -1.99 7.80 22.49
C GLY A 163 -1.90 7.08 21.13
N SER A 164 -1.11 7.59 20.18
CA SER A 164 -0.96 6.95 18.86
C SER A 164 -0.44 5.52 18.96
N ALA A 165 -1.14 4.61 18.28
CA ALA A 165 -0.74 3.22 18.09
C ALA A 165 0.54 3.06 17.24
N TYR A 166 0.99 4.10 16.54
CA TYR A 166 2.29 4.12 15.84
C TYR A 166 3.47 4.51 16.75
N GLY A 167 3.18 4.83 18.02
CA GLY A 167 4.16 5.20 19.03
C GLY A 167 4.19 6.72 19.25
N ALA A 168 3.40 7.17 20.22
CA ALA A 168 3.32 8.58 20.62
C ALA A 168 4.70 9.24 20.82
N GLY A 169 4.86 10.45 20.29
CA GLY A 169 6.11 11.21 20.38
C GLY A 169 7.22 10.79 19.40
N ARG A 170 7.09 9.66 18.69
CA ARG A 170 8.03 9.29 17.63
C ARG A 170 7.78 10.11 16.37
N SER A 171 8.85 10.42 15.64
CA SER A 171 8.75 11.01 14.30
C SER A 171 8.09 10.03 13.33
N GLY A 172 7.21 10.55 12.47
CA GLY A 172 6.52 9.73 11.47
C GLY A 172 5.08 10.15 11.17
N ALA A 173 4.59 11.24 11.76
CA ALA A 173 3.25 11.74 11.51
C ALA A 173 3.23 12.80 10.41
N ASP A 174 2.06 12.95 9.79
CA ASP A 174 1.74 14.17 9.06
C ASP A 174 1.29 15.24 10.07
N SER A 175 1.75 16.49 9.92
CA SER A 175 1.40 17.53 10.90
C SER A 175 -0.09 17.85 10.95
N SER A 176 -0.77 17.72 9.82
CA SER A 176 -2.21 17.96 9.65
C SER A 176 -2.69 17.35 8.33
N TRP A 177 -4.01 17.28 8.13
CA TRP A 177 -4.58 16.90 6.82
C TRP A 177 -4.10 17.82 5.68
N GLY A 178 -4.04 19.13 5.92
CA GLY A 178 -3.62 20.15 4.95
C GLY A 178 -2.14 20.07 4.53
N TYR A 179 -1.30 19.34 5.27
CA TYR A 179 0.09 19.10 4.89
C TYR A 179 0.20 18.29 3.58
N ASN A 180 -0.85 17.53 3.25
CA ASN A 180 -0.89 16.63 2.09
C ASN A 180 0.26 15.61 2.10
N GLY A 181 0.60 15.05 3.26
CA GLY A 181 1.65 14.05 3.42
C GLY A 181 1.20 12.63 3.05
N ALA A 182 2.03 11.65 3.39
CA ALA A 182 1.83 10.26 3.01
C ALA A 182 0.66 9.60 3.75
N TRP A 183 0.43 9.95 5.03
CA TRP A 183 -0.74 9.45 5.77
C TRP A 183 -2.04 10.02 5.24
N MET A 184 -2.07 11.30 4.85
CA MET A 184 -3.23 11.88 4.19
C MET A 184 -3.58 11.13 2.91
N TYR A 185 -2.60 10.89 2.03
CA TYR A 185 -2.85 10.18 0.77
C TYR A 185 -3.33 8.74 0.98
N GLY A 186 -2.75 8.02 1.96
CA GLY A 186 -3.22 6.69 2.36
C GLY A 186 -4.66 6.69 2.86
N ALA A 187 -4.99 7.60 3.80
CA ALA A 187 -6.35 7.75 4.32
C ALA A 187 -7.36 8.16 3.24
N LEU A 188 -6.99 9.07 2.34
CA LEU A 188 -7.80 9.52 1.22
C LEU A 188 -8.11 8.36 0.26
N TYR A 189 -7.12 7.51 -0.05
CA TYR A 189 -7.34 6.31 -0.87
C TYR A 189 -8.34 5.36 -0.23
N LEU A 190 -8.16 5.04 1.04
CA LEU A 190 -9.05 4.13 1.76
C LEU A 190 -10.47 4.69 1.87
N TRP A 191 -10.61 6.00 2.09
CA TRP A 191 -11.91 6.66 2.08
C TRP A 191 -12.63 6.48 0.74
N TRP A 192 -11.98 6.80 -0.37
CA TRP A 192 -12.61 6.65 -1.69
C TRP A 192 -12.83 5.20 -2.09
N PHE A 193 -11.96 4.28 -1.69
CA PHE A 193 -12.20 2.86 -1.84
C PHE A 193 -13.46 2.42 -1.07
N TYR A 194 -13.63 2.91 0.16
CA TYR A 194 -14.85 2.68 0.93
C TYR A 194 -16.08 3.33 0.29
N ALA A 195 -15.98 4.54 -0.25
CA ALA A 195 -17.12 5.28 -0.78
C ALA A 195 -17.57 4.80 -2.18
N ASP A 196 -16.62 4.49 -3.06
CA ASP A 196 -16.88 4.26 -4.49
C ASP A 196 -16.24 3.00 -5.09
N GLY A 197 -15.62 2.14 -4.26
CA GLY A 197 -15.11 0.84 -4.72
C GLY A 197 -16.23 -0.06 -5.28
N ARG A 198 -16.13 -0.43 -6.56
CA ARG A 198 -17.12 -1.27 -7.27
C ARG A 198 -16.69 -2.72 -7.45
N ARG A 199 -15.39 -2.99 -7.60
CA ARG A 199 -14.87 -4.34 -7.89
C ARG A 199 -14.38 -5.09 -6.64
N THR A 200 -15.13 -4.94 -5.55
CA THR A 200 -14.78 -5.44 -4.22
C THR A 200 -16.03 -5.90 -3.47
N THR A 201 -15.87 -6.34 -2.22
CA THR A 201 -16.98 -6.74 -1.34
C THR A 201 -17.32 -5.62 -0.37
N ALA A 202 -18.55 -5.64 0.16
CA ALA A 202 -18.95 -4.73 1.22
C ALA A 202 -18.05 -4.87 2.46
N ALA A 203 -17.64 -6.09 2.82
CA ALA A 203 -16.73 -6.35 3.94
C ALA A 203 -15.36 -5.67 3.76
N LEU A 204 -14.76 -5.73 2.56
CA LEU A 204 -13.49 -5.07 2.30
C LEU A 204 -13.61 -3.55 2.28
N ARG A 205 -14.73 -3.00 1.79
CA ARG A 205 -15.02 -1.56 1.90
C ARG A 205 -15.10 -1.14 3.37
N GLN A 206 -15.81 -1.90 4.19
CA GLN A 206 -15.92 -1.63 5.63
C GLN A 206 -14.56 -1.72 6.34
N SER A 207 -13.73 -2.68 5.97
CA SER A 207 -12.37 -2.79 6.50
C SER A 207 -11.49 -1.61 6.09
N ALA A 208 -11.64 -1.09 4.87
CA ALA A 208 -10.96 0.13 4.45
C ALA A 208 -11.43 1.36 5.24
N ARG A 209 -12.73 1.49 5.53
CA ARG A 209 -13.26 2.54 6.42
C ARG A 209 -12.62 2.48 7.80
N GLN A 210 -12.58 1.30 8.41
CA GLN A 210 -11.98 1.09 9.73
C GLN A 210 -10.49 1.46 9.73
N ARG A 211 -9.75 1.02 8.71
CA ARG A 211 -8.34 1.36 8.55
C ARG A 211 -8.13 2.87 8.34
N ALA A 212 -8.98 3.52 7.54
CA ALA A 212 -8.89 4.96 7.29
C ALA A 212 -9.09 5.76 8.58
N ASN A 213 -10.10 5.40 9.39
CA ASN A 213 -10.33 6.02 10.69
C ASN A 213 -9.16 5.77 11.65
N PHE A 214 -8.60 4.56 11.68
CA PHE A 214 -7.39 4.28 12.45
C PHE A 214 -6.22 5.19 12.05
N VAL A 215 -6.01 5.44 10.75
CA VAL A 215 -4.98 6.37 10.28
C VAL A 215 -5.30 7.82 10.69
N ILE A 216 -6.54 8.27 10.52
CA ILE A 216 -7.00 9.61 10.92
C ILE A 216 -6.76 9.86 12.41
N ASP A 217 -7.07 8.87 13.25
CA ASP A 217 -6.95 8.98 14.70
C ASP A 217 -5.49 8.92 15.20
N ASN A 218 -4.60 8.23 14.48
CA ASN A 218 -3.27 7.86 15.02
C ASN A 218 -2.09 8.49 14.27
N ALA A 219 -2.26 8.94 13.03
CA ALA A 219 -1.15 9.28 12.14
C ALA A 219 -0.95 10.78 11.89
N PHE A 220 -1.78 11.64 12.52
CA PHE A 220 -1.72 13.09 12.39
C PHE A 220 -1.39 13.75 13.73
N ALA A 221 -0.42 14.66 13.75
CA ALA A 221 -0.10 15.41 14.98
C ALA A 221 -1.27 16.29 15.43
N THR A 222 -1.99 16.88 14.47
CA THR A 222 -3.27 17.55 14.69
C THR A 222 -4.37 16.75 14.03
N HIS A 223 -5.31 16.25 14.84
CA HIS A 223 -6.43 15.45 14.35
C HIS A 223 -7.22 16.23 13.27
N PRO A 224 -7.55 15.63 12.11
CA PRO A 224 -8.27 16.30 11.01
C PRO A 224 -9.69 16.80 11.36
N GLY A 225 -10.28 16.33 12.45
CA GLY A 225 -11.58 16.80 12.94
C GLY A 225 -12.80 16.13 12.31
N PHE A 226 -12.61 15.01 11.62
CA PHE A 226 -13.69 14.22 11.02
C PHE A 226 -13.43 12.72 11.15
N THR A 227 -14.47 11.93 10.89
CA THR A 227 -14.42 10.47 10.83
C THR A 227 -15.20 10.03 9.59
N ILE A 228 -14.75 8.95 8.94
CA ILE A 228 -15.45 8.37 7.79
C ILE A 228 -16.57 7.47 8.32
N SER A 229 -17.81 7.76 7.90
CA SER A 229 -19.04 7.06 8.32
C SER A 229 -19.59 6.12 7.26
#